data_AF-A0A2W4X356-F1
#
_entry.id   AF-A0A2W4X356-F1
#
_cell.length_a   1.000
_cell.length_b   1.000
_cell.length_c   1.000
_cell.angle_alpha   90.00
_cell.angle_beta   90.00
_cell.angle_gamma   90.00
#
_symmetry.space_group_name_H-M   'P 1'
#
loop_
_entity.id
_entity.type
_entity.pdbx_description
1 polymer ?
#
loop_
_entity_poly.entity_id
_entity_poly.type
_entity_poly.pdbx_seq_one_letter_code
_entity_poly.pdbx_strand_id
1 'polypeptide(L)'
;MVEAMVEAVELDRRLVDAGLTHTPRGPGLARLLGILVFTLIIIPVAIAALDVLNISAISDPATAMLQEILSTIPRVIGAALIIFLAYVIGRWIMTLTEEGLKSIGFDAIISGIANAEPIRVGREKMDLTPGVDTINFSAFPPSRMIGLAVLIGIVLFAAVEAARLLEFAAMATMLTEVLALASRVLFGAVIIALGILLANILAAAARREDKPSSEIISTLVRWGIIALATAVGLRFMGLANDIIVLAFGLILGSVAVAVAIAFGV
;
A
#
# COMPACT_ATOMS: atom_id res chain seq x y z
N MET A 1 54.03 -12.25 23.64
CA MET A 1 53.91 -11.08 22.72
C MET A 1 53.89 -11.51 21.25
N VAL A 2 54.66 -12.53 20.85
CA VAL A 2 54.64 -13.08 19.47
C VAL A 2 53.35 -13.86 19.16
N GLU A 3 52.80 -14.61 20.11
CA GLU A 3 51.55 -15.39 19.91
C GLU A 3 50.32 -14.50 19.64
N ALA A 4 50.18 -13.38 20.34
CA ALA A 4 49.10 -12.42 20.11
C ALA A 4 49.18 -11.73 18.72
N MET A 5 50.39 -11.62 18.16
CA MET A 5 50.59 -11.07 16.81
C MET A 5 50.22 -12.08 15.72
N VAL A 6 50.42 -13.38 15.97
CA VAL A 6 50.03 -14.44 15.04
C VAL A 6 48.52 -14.62 15.03
N GLU A 7 47.89 -14.59 16.20
CA GLU A 7 46.44 -14.70 16.33
C GLU A 7 45.70 -13.54 15.66
N ALA A 8 46.22 -12.31 15.78
CA ALA A 8 45.65 -11.15 15.09
C ALA A 8 45.72 -11.25 13.55
N VAL A 9 46.80 -11.83 13.00
CA VAL A 9 46.98 -12.03 11.55
C VAL A 9 46.09 -13.15 11.02
N GLU A 10 45.87 -14.20 11.81
CA GLU A 10 44.98 -15.30 11.44
C GLU A 10 43.50 -14.91 11.52
N LEU A 11 43.14 -14.04 12.48
CA LEU A 11 41.80 -13.46 12.57
C LEU A 11 41.47 -12.61 11.34
N ASP A 12 42.43 -11.79 10.88
CA ASP A 12 42.27 -10.93 9.70
C ASP A 12 42.09 -11.75 8.41
N ARG A 13 42.85 -12.85 8.25
CA ARG A 13 42.65 -13.78 7.13
C ARG A 13 41.27 -14.44 7.16
N ARG A 14 40.80 -14.89 8.34
CA ARG A 14 39.48 -15.54 8.48
C ARG A 14 38.31 -14.57 8.30
N LEU A 15 38.50 -13.28 8.59
CA LEU A 15 37.52 -12.22 8.35
C LEU A 15 37.42 -11.85 6.86
N VAL A 16 38.53 -11.91 6.12
CA VAL A 16 38.56 -11.70 4.66
C VAL A 16 37.93 -12.88 3.92
N ASP A 17 38.19 -14.13 4.33
CA ASP A 17 37.56 -15.32 3.75
C ASP A 17 36.07 -15.45 4.08
N ALA A 18 35.61 -14.86 5.19
CA ALA A 18 34.19 -14.81 5.57
C ALA A 18 33.34 -13.86 4.70
N GLY A 19 33.94 -13.18 3.71
CA GLY A 19 33.20 -12.36 2.75
C GLY A 19 32.57 -11.09 3.33
N LEU A 20 32.87 -10.74 4.59
CA LEU A 20 32.28 -9.60 5.30
C LEU A 20 32.81 -8.23 4.81
N THR A 21 33.77 -8.22 3.89
CA THR A 21 34.33 -6.99 3.29
C THR A 21 33.94 -6.77 1.83
N HIS A 22 32.96 -7.51 1.30
CA HIS A 22 32.35 -7.18 0.01
C HIS A 22 31.30 -6.06 0.16
N THR A 23 31.68 -4.92 0.73
CA THR A 23 31.09 -3.66 0.25
C THR A 23 31.53 -3.51 -1.20
N PRO A 24 30.61 -3.45 -2.18
CA PRO A 24 30.97 -3.11 -3.53
C PRO A 24 31.72 -1.78 -3.48
N ARG A 25 33.04 -1.79 -3.74
CA ARG A 25 33.79 -0.56 -4.04
C ARG A 25 33.34 -0.09 -5.41
N GLY A 26 32.09 0.38 -5.50
CA GLY A 26 31.66 1.21 -6.60
C GLY A 26 32.55 2.46 -6.64
N PRO A 27 32.68 3.13 -7.80
CA PRO A 27 33.33 4.43 -7.84
C PRO A 27 32.72 5.32 -6.75
N GLY A 28 33.56 5.81 -5.83
CA GLY A 28 33.08 6.62 -4.70
C GLY A 28 32.24 7.79 -5.20
N LEU A 29 31.27 8.25 -4.38
CA LEU A 29 30.37 9.36 -4.73
C LEU A 29 31.11 10.58 -5.29
N ALA A 30 32.29 10.89 -4.76
CA ALA A 30 33.15 11.97 -5.27
C ALA A 30 33.63 11.74 -6.72
N ARG A 31 33.94 10.49 -7.10
CA ARG A 31 34.33 10.15 -8.48
C ARG A 31 33.14 10.20 -9.42
N LEU A 32 31.97 9.74 -8.99
CA LEU A 32 30.73 9.84 -9.77
C LEU A 32 30.35 11.31 -10.00
N LEU A 33 30.39 12.13 -8.96
CA LEU A 33 30.17 13.57 -9.08
C LEU A 33 31.22 14.25 -9.96
N GLY A 34 32.50 13.88 -9.81
CA GLY A 34 33.58 14.40 -10.66
C GLY A 34 33.39 14.09 -12.14
N ILE A 35 32.99 12.87 -12.48
CA ILE A 35 32.67 12.47 -13.86
C ILE A 35 31.44 13.24 -14.37
N LEU A 36 30.42 13.42 -13.53
CA LEU A 36 29.19 14.12 -13.89
C LEU A 36 29.47 15.60 -14.17
N VAL A 37 30.21 16.28 -13.29
CA VAL A 37 30.62 17.68 -13.46
C VAL A 37 31.54 17.85 -14.67
N PHE A 38 32.53 16.97 -14.85
CA PHE A 38 33.41 17.00 -16.03
C PHE A 38 32.61 16.87 -17.33
N THR A 39 31.70 15.90 -17.39
CA THR A 39 30.80 15.69 -18.53
C THR A 39 29.92 16.91 -18.79
N LEU A 40 29.38 17.52 -17.73
CA LEU A 40 28.52 18.70 -17.82
C LEU A 40 29.27 19.94 -18.35
N ILE A 41 30.58 20.03 -18.13
CA ILE A 41 31.41 21.12 -18.65
C ILE A 41 31.84 20.85 -20.10
N ILE A 42 32.23 19.62 -20.43
CA ILE A 42 32.82 19.33 -21.75
C ILE A 42 31.79 19.28 -22.89
N ILE A 43 30.56 18.83 -22.62
CA ILE A 43 29.49 18.77 -23.63
C ILE A 43 29.14 20.18 -24.16
N PRO A 44 28.82 21.19 -23.32
CA PRO A 44 28.55 22.55 -23.80
C PRO A 44 29.72 23.15 -24.60
N VAL A 45 30.96 22.90 -24.15
CA VAL A 45 32.17 23.39 -24.84
C VAL A 45 32.30 22.76 -26.22
N ALA A 46 32.05 21.45 -26.35
CA ALA A 46 32.08 20.76 -27.64
C ALA A 46 30.98 21.26 -28.59
N ILE A 47 29.77 21.50 -28.07
CA ILE A 47 28.66 22.06 -28.85
C ILE A 47 29.00 23.48 -29.34
N ALA A 48 29.55 24.33 -28.47
CA ALA A 48 29.99 25.68 -28.85
C ALA A 48 31.09 25.65 -29.92
N ALA A 49 32.00 24.69 -29.86
CA ALA A 49 33.03 24.52 -30.90
C ALA A 49 32.43 24.11 -32.26
N LEU A 50 31.40 23.24 -32.28
CA LEU A 50 30.68 22.85 -33.50
C LEU A 50 29.88 24.02 -34.10
N ASP A 51 29.32 24.87 -33.24
CA ASP A 51 28.58 26.07 -33.64
C ASP A 51 29.51 27.10 -34.31
N VAL A 52 30.69 27.33 -33.73
CA VAL A 52 31.75 28.18 -34.33
C VAL A 52 32.21 27.64 -35.69
N LEU A 53 32.19 26.33 -35.87
CA LEU A 53 32.51 25.68 -37.14
C LEU A 53 31.37 25.79 -38.18
N ASN A 54 30.27 26.47 -37.82
CA ASN A 54 29.09 26.74 -38.62
C ASN A 54 28.35 25.47 -39.08
N ILE A 55 28.34 24.43 -38.23
CA ILE A 55 27.63 23.17 -38.47
C ILE A 55 26.31 23.17 -37.68
N SER A 56 25.41 24.10 -38.03
CA SER A 56 24.12 24.30 -37.35
C SER A 56 23.22 23.05 -37.34
N ALA A 57 23.29 22.23 -38.41
CA ALA A 57 22.54 20.98 -38.51
C ALA A 57 22.82 19.98 -37.38
N ILE A 58 23.93 20.12 -36.65
CA ILE A 58 24.30 19.25 -35.52
C ILE A 58 24.31 20.02 -34.20
N SER A 59 24.77 21.27 -34.18
CA SER A 59 24.82 22.08 -32.95
C SER A 59 23.42 22.43 -32.44
N ASP A 60 22.43 22.66 -33.31
CA ASP A 60 21.07 23.04 -32.90
C ASP A 60 20.35 21.90 -32.12
N PRO A 61 20.24 20.65 -32.65
CA PRO A 61 19.66 19.56 -31.87
C PRO A 61 20.43 19.25 -30.59
N ALA A 62 21.77 19.34 -30.62
CA ALA A 62 22.60 19.08 -29.45
C ALA A 62 22.37 20.13 -28.33
N THR A 63 22.24 21.40 -28.71
CA THR A 63 21.93 22.49 -27.77
C THR A 63 20.53 22.32 -27.17
N ALA A 64 19.55 21.92 -27.97
CA ALA A 64 18.19 21.64 -27.49
C ALA A 64 18.18 20.52 -26.44
N MET A 65 18.91 19.41 -26.69
CA MET A 65 19.03 18.32 -25.71
C MET A 65 19.74 18.76 -24.43
N LEU A 66 20.80 19.58 -24.53
CA LEU A 66 21.49 20.12 -23.37
C LEU A 66 20.56 20.99 -22.52
N GLN A 67 19.77 21.87 -23.16
CA GLN A 67 18.80 22.70 -22.46
C GLN A 67 17.73 21.86 -21.76
N GLU A 68 17.22 20.80 -22.41
CA GLU A 68 16.28 19.86 -21.81
C GLU A 68 16.86 19.18 -20.56
N ILE A 69 18.09 18.67 -20.65
CA ILE A 69 18.80 18.05 -19.51
C ILE A 69 19.00 19.06 -18.37
N LEU A 70 19.46 20.27 -18.67
CA LEU A 70 19.67 21.32 -17.66
C LEU A 70 18.37 21.76 -16.99
N SER A 71 17.27 21.85 -17.76
CA SER A 71 15.94 22.16 -17.24
C SER A 71 15.34 21.06 -16.36
N THR A 72 15.80 19.82 -16.55
CA THR A 72 15.41 18.65 -15.75
C THR A 72 16.03 18.69 -14.35
N ILE A 73 17.21 19.30 -14.17
CA ILE A 73 17.89 19.36 -12.86
C ILE A 73 17.01 20.04 -11.79
N PRO A 74 16.48 21.26 -11.98
CA PRO A 74 15.56 21.88 -11.04
C PRO A 74 14.32 21.02 -10.74
N ARG A 75 13.79 20.33 -11.76
CA ARG A 75 12.63 19.46 -11.63
C ARG A 75 12.92 18.26 -10.74
N VAL A 76 14.05 17.59 -10.94
CA VAL A 76 14.47 16.46 -10.10
C VAL A 76 14.61 16.88 -8.63
N ILE A 77 15.19 18.06 -8.38
CA ILE A 77 15.29 18.61 -7.02
C ILE A 77 13.90 18.86 -6.44
N GLY A 78 12.99 19.47 -7.21
CA GLY A 78 11.61 19.70 -6.79
C GLY A 78 10.86 18.41 -6.45
N ALA A 79 10.95 17.40 -7.31
CA ALA A 79 10.35 16.09 -7.09
C ALA A 79 10.92 15.40 -5.83
N ALA A 80 12.23 15.44 -5.62
CA ALA A 80 12.88 14.89 -4.43
C ALA A 80 12.42 15.61 -3.15
N LEU A 81 12.29 16.93 -3.19
CA LEU A 81 11.79 17.74 -2.07
C LEU A 81 10.33 17.40 -1.73
N ILE A 82 9.47 17.21 -2.74
CA ILE A 82 8.06 16.82 -2.53
C ILE A 82 7.98 15.46 -1.81
N ILE A 83 8.72 14.45 -2.27
CA ILE A 83 8.74 13.12 -1.64
C ILE A 83 9.28 13.20 -0.22
N PHE A 84 10.38 13.92 -0.01
CA PHE A 84 10.97 14.11 1.30
C PHE A 84 9.99 14.76 2.28
N LEU A 85 9.37 15.86 1.87
CA LEU A 85 8.41 16.59 2.70
C LEU A 85 7.18 15.73 3.00
N ALA A 86 6.64 15.03 1.99
CA ALA A 86 5.51 14.13 2.17
C ALA A 86 5.82 12.97 3.13
N TYR A 87 7.05 12.42 3.11
CA TYR A 87 7.46 11.40 4.07
C TYR A 87 7.53 11.95 5.49
N VAL A 88 8.12 13.14 5.68
CA VAL A 88 8.23 13.78 7.01
C VAL A 88 6.85 14.10 7.57
N ILE A 89 6.01 14.78 6.79
CA ILE A 89 4.63 15.13 7.20
C ILE A 89 3.79 13.86 7.36
N GLY A 90 3.89 12.92 6.44
CA GLY A 90 3.14 11.66 6.48
C GLY A 90 3.49 10.82 7.69
N ARG A 91 4.75 10.83 8.15
CA ARG A 91 5.16 10.16 9.37
C ARG A 91 4.50 10.77 10.61
N TRP A 92 4.38 12.10 10.65
CA TRP A 92 3.66 12.78 11.72
C TRP A 92 2.15 12.48 11.67
N ILE A 93 1.55 12.47 10.49
CA ILE A 93 0.12 12.14 10.33
C ILE A 93 -0.14 10.67 10.72
N MET A 94 0.75 9.75 10.35
CA MET A 94 0.70 8.34 10.77
C MET A 94 0.67 8.23 12.30
N THR A 95 1.59 8.89 13.00
CA THR A 95 1.66 8.80 14.47
C THR A 95 0.42 9.39 15.13
N LEU A 96 -0.06 10.54 14.62
CA LEU A 96 -1.31 11.14 15.11
C LEU A 96 -2.53 10.24 14.87
N THR A 97 -2.59 9.57 13.72
CA THR A 97 -3.66 8.63 13.41
C THR A 97 -3.59 7.40 14.30
N GLU A 98 -2.39 6.84 14.52
CA GLU A 98 -2.17 5.69 15.39
C GLU A 98 -2.56 6.00 16.84
N GLU A 99 -2.08 7.12 17.39
CA GLU A 99 -2.41 7.58 18.73
C GLU A 99 -3.89 7.91 18.89
N GLY A 100 -4.48 8.57 17.88
CA GLY A 100 -5.92 8.85 17.82
C GLY A 100 -6.76 7.57 17.89
N LEU A 101 -6.42 6.56 17.07
CA LEU A 101 -7.11 5.27 17.07
C LEU A 101 -6.90 4.50 18.39
N LYS A 102 -5.71 4.55 18.97
CA LYS A 102 -5.46 3.96 20.29
C LYS A 102 -6.29 4.63 21.37
N SER A 103 -6.40 5.96 21.35
CA SER A 103 -7.12 6.74 22.38
C SER A 103 -8.62 6.42 22.45
N ILE A 104 -9.25 6.10 21.30
CA ILE A 104 -10.66 5.69 21.24
C ILE A 104 -10.86 4.20 21.54
N GLY A 105 -9.79 3.46 21.88
CA GLY A 105 -9.85 2.03 22.16
C GLY A 105 -10.06 1.16 20.92
N PHE A 106 -9.71 1.65 19.71
CA PHE A 106 -9.90 0.90 18.46
C PHE A 106 -9.23 -0.49 18.50
N ASP A 107 -8.03 -0.58 19.07
CA ASP A 107 -7.30 -1.84 19.19
C ASP A 107 -8.04 -2.87 20.06
N ALA A 108 -8.70 -2.40 21.13
CA ALA A 108 -9.51 -3.24 22.00
C ALA A 108 -10.81 -3.71 21.32
N ILE A 109 -11.46 -2.82 20.56
CA ILE A 109 -12.69 -3.13 19.82
C ILE A 109 -12.40 -4.20 18.75
N ILE A 110 -11.35 -4.01 17.95
CA ILE A 110 -10.99 -4.96 16.89
C ILE A 110 -10.52 -6.30 17.45
N SER A 111 -9.69 -6.29 18.49
CA SER A 111 -9.26 -7.54 19.14
C SER A 111 -10.42 -8.29 19.80
N GLY A 112 -11.40 -7.58 20.38
CA GLY A 112 -12.63 -8.17 20.91
C GLY A 112 -13.47 -8.87 19.84
N ILE A 113 -13.59 -8.28 18.65
CA ILE A 113 -14.26 -8.90 17.49
C ILE A 113 -13.46 -10.09 16.98
N ALA A 114 -12.13 -9.97 16.89
CA ALA A 114 -11.24 -11.00 16.35
C ALA A 114 -11.11 -12.23 17.27
N ASN A 115 -11.36 -12.08 18.57
CA ASN A 115 -11.29 -13.16 19.56
C ASN A 115 -12.63 -13.87 19.81
N ALA A 116 -13.72 -13.44 19.16
CA ALA A 116 -14.99 -14.15 19.21
C ALA A 116 -14.86 -15.59 18.64
N GLU A 117 -15.50 -16.57 19.29
CA GLU A 117 -15.45 -18.02 19.00
C GLU A 117 -15.27 -18.43 17.51
N PRO A 118 -16.02 -17.88 16.53
CA PRO A 118 -15.95 -18.38 15.15
C PRO A 118 -14.62 -18.12 14.42
N ILE A 119 -13.77 -17.19 14.88
CA ILE A 119 -12.49 -16.87 14.22
C ILE A 119 -11.31 -17.67 14.81
N ARG A 120 -11.41 -18.12 16.07
CA ARG A 120 -10.37 -18.90 16.76
C ARG A 120 -10.17 -20.28 16.12
N VAL A 121 -11.27 -20.95 15.75
CA VAL A 121 -11.26 -22.29 15.13
C VAL A 121 -10.63 -22.28 13.73
N GLY A 122 -10.65 -21.13 13.04
CA GLY A 122 -9.98 -20.94 11.75
C GLY A 122 -8.46 -20.83 11.86
N ARG A 123 -7.93 -20.16 12.90
CA ARG A 123 -6.47 -20.04 13.12
C ARG A 123 -5.83 -21.35 13.54
N GLU A 124 -6.53 -22.12 14.37
CA GLU A 124 -6.04 -23.40 14.91
C GLU A 124 -5.91 -24.49 13.81
N LYS A 125 -6.70 -24.38 12.73
CA LYS A 125 -6.65 -25.29 11.58
C LYS A 125 -5.71 -24.83 10.45
N MET A 126 -5.08 -23.66 10.58
CA MET A 126 -4.22 -23.08 9.54
C MET A 126 -2.72 -23.23 9.82
N ASP A 127 -2.34 -23.93 10.90
CA ASP A 127 -0.95 -24.22 11.24
C ASP A 127 -0.46 -25.44 10.44
N LEU A 128 -0.27 -25.24 9.14
CA LEU A 128 0.16 -26.28 8.19
C LEU A 128 1.70 -26.37 8.06
N THR A 129 2.49 -25.67 8.89
CA THR A 129 3.96 -25.74 8.84
C THR A 129 4.58 -25.48 10.22
N PRO A 130 4.92 -26.54 10.98
CA PRO A 130 5.68 -26.39 12.21
C PRO A 130 7.07 -25.83 11.87
N GLY A 131 7.44 -24.67 12.43
CA GLY A 131 8.79 -24.09 12.28
C GLY A 131 8.91 -22.81 11.45
N VAL A 132 7.79 -22.25 10.97
CA VAL A 132 7.77 -20.85 10.54
C VAL A 132 7.31 -20.03 11.73
N ASP A 133 8.10 -19.04 12.15
CA ASP A 133 7.69 -18.07 13.17
C ASP A 133 6.32 -17.54 12.80
N THR A 134 5.29 -18.00 13.52
CA THR A 134 3.94 -17.47 13.40
C THR A 134 4.06 -15.98 13.64
N ILE A 135 3.85 -15.17 12.61
CA ILE A 135 4.00 -13.72 12.67
C ILE A 135 3.27 -13.26 13.93
N ASN A 136 4.02 -12.72 14.89
CA ASN A 136 3.48 -12.32 16.18
C ASN A 136 2.50 -11.16 15.92
N PHE A 137 1.21 -11.46 15.74
CA PHE A 137 0.17 -10.45 15.46
C PHE A 137 0.02 -9.43 16.61
N SER A 138 0.55 -9.75 17.80
CA SER A 138 0.74 -8.82 18.91
C SER A 138 1.72 -7.67 18.61
N ALA A 139 2.65 -7.83 17.67
CA ALA A 139 3.64 -6.80 17.31
C ALA A 139 3.05 -5.73 16.36
N PHE A 140 1.88 -5.97 15.77
CA PHE A 140 1.22 -5.09 14.81
C PHE A 140 -0.24 -4.83 15.21
N PRO A 141 -0.50 -3.90 16.15
CA PRO A 141 -1.86 -3.53 16.49
C PRO A 141 -2.60 -2.93 15.28
N PRO A 142 -3.94 -3.12 15.16
CA PRO A 142 -4.74 -2.60 14.04
C PRO A 142 -4.60 -1.09 13.82
N SER A 143 -4.46 -0.30 14.90
CA SER A 143 -4.19 1.14 14.86
C SER A 143 -2.93 1.48 14.05
N ARG A 144 -1.85 0.73 14.26
CA ARG A 144 -0.58 0.91 13.54
C ARG A 144 -0.70 0.52 12.08
N MET A 145 -1.51 -0.49 11.74
CA MET A 145 -1.77 -0.87 10.35
C MET A 145 -2.47 0.26 9.59
N ILE A 146 -3.46 0.91 10.22
CA ILE A 146 -4.15 2.06 9.63
C ILE A 146 -3.20 3.26 9.51
N GLY A 147 -2.39 3.55 10.53
CA GLY A 147 -1.35 4.57 10.43
C GLY A 147 -0.37 4.32 9.28
N LEU A 148 0.04 3.06 9.07
CA LEU A 148 0.88 2.66 7.93
C LEU A 148 0.20 2.83 6.59
N ALA A 149 -1.07 2.44 6.48
CA ALA A 149 -1.86 2.66 5.28
C ALA A 149 -1.95 4.15 4.93
N VAL A 150 -2.13 5.02 5.93
CA VAL A 150 -2.15 6.48 5.75
C VAL A 150 -0.80 6.99 5.25
N LEU A 151 0.33 6.57 5.85
CA LEU A 151 1.67 6.95 5.38
C LEU A 151 1.89 6.53 3.93
N ILE A 152 1.58 5.27 3.59
CA ILE A 152 1.72 4.75 2.23
C ILE A 152 0.85 5.57 1.27
N GLY A 153 -0.40 5.88 1.64
CA GLY A 153 -1.28 6.72 0.84
C GLY A 153 -0.71 8.11 0.58
N ILE A 154 -0.16 8.77 1.60
CA ILE A 154 0.47 10.10 1.48
C ILE A 154 1.71 10.04 0.58
N VAL A 155 2.56 9.04 0.76
CA VAL A 155 3.78 8.87 -0.06
C VAL A 155 3.42 8.55 -1.51
N LEU A 156 2.40 7.71 -1.76
CA LEU A 156 1.91 7.42 -3.11
C LEU A 156 1.29 8.65 -3.77
N PHE A 157 0.55 9.46 -3.02
CA PHE A 157 0.02 10.73 -3.52
C PHE A 157 1.15 11.69 -3.91
N ALA A 158 2.18 11.80 -3.08
CA ALA A 158 3.36 12.60 -3.40
C ALA A 158 4.15 12.04 -4.59
N ALA A 159 4.17 10.71 -4.78
CA ALA A 159 4.77 10.06 -5.92
C ALA A 159 4.07 10.41 -7.24
N VAL A 160 2.75 10.58 -7.23
CA VAL A 160 2.01 11.11 -8.40
C VAL A 160 2.50 12.51 -8.75
N GLU A 161 2.61 13.40 -7.77
CA GLU A 161 3.04 14.78 -8.01
C GLU A 161 4.52 14.86 -8.45
N ALA A 162 5.39 14.07 -7.83
CA ALA A 162 6.79 13.94 -8.23
C ALA A 162 6.92 13.43 -9.68
N ALA A 163 6.11 12.43 -10.07
CA ALA A 163 6.10 11.93 -11.44
C ALA A 163 5.63 12.98 -12.45
N ARG A 164 4.63 13.81 -12.10
CA ARG A 164 4.17 14.93 -12.95
C ARG A 164 5.25 15.99 -13.11
N LEU A 165 5.95 16.33 -12.03
CA LEU A 165 7.00 17.34 -12.02
C LEU A 165 8.23 16.90 -12.86
N LEU A 166 8.49 15.59 -12.93
CA LEU A 166 9.46 14.96 -13.82
C LEU A 166 8.97 14.76 -15.26
N GLU A 167 7.76 15.21 -15.59
CA GLU A 167 7.10 15.00 -16.90
C GLU A 167 6.86 13.52 -17.27
N PHE A 168 6.85 12.62 -16.29
CA PHE A 168 6.49 11.22 -16.48
C PHE A 168 4.97 11.02 -16.47
N ALA A 169 4.29 11.63 -17.46
CA ALA A 169 2.82 11.70 -17.52
C ALA A 169 2.16 10.31 -17.46
N ALA A 170 2.69 9.33 -18.21
CA ALA A 170 2.16 7.96 -18.20
C ALA A 170 2.26 7.32 -16.80
N MET A 171 3.40 7.47 -16.13
CA MET A 171 3.60 6.94 -14.77
C MET A 171 2.66 7.64 -13.76
N ALA A 172 2.51 8.97 -13.86
CA ALA A 172 1.62 9.73 -13.00
C ALA A 172 0.15 9.27 -13.15
N THR A 173 -0.31 9.01 -14.37
CA THR A 173 -1.65 8.47 -14.63
C THR A 173 -1.82 7.09 -14.02
N MET A 174 -0.87 6.18 -14.25
CA MET A 174 -0.89 4.83 -13.67
C MET A 174 -0.93 4.87 -12.13
N LEU A 175 -0.10 5.71 -11.50
CA LEU A 175 -0.10 5.88 -10.05
C LEU A 175 -1.42 6.48 -9.54
N THR A 176 -2.03 7.40 -10.30
CA THR A 176 -3.34 7.98 -9.96
C THR A 176 -4.43 6.91 -10.01
N GLU A 177 -4.41 6.02 -10.99
CA GLU A 177 -5.35 4.89 -11.09
C GLU A 177 -5.16 3.92 -9.91
N VAL A 178 -3.92 3.58 -9.56
CA VAL A 178 -3.61 2.76 -8.38
C VAL A 178 -4.16 3.41 -7.09
N LEU A 179 -3.99 4.72 -6.93
CA LEU A 179 -4.51 5.44 -5.77
C LEU A 179 -6.05 5.47 -5.75
N ALA A 180 -6.69 5.59 -6.91
CA ALA A 180 -8.14 5.51 -7.04
C ALA A 180 -8.66 4.10 -6.68
N LEU A 181 -7.96 3.05 -7.09
CA LEU A 181 -8.27 1.67 -6.69
C LEU A 181 -8.11 1.49 -5.18
N ALA A 182 -7.01 1.97 -4.59
CA ALA A 182 -6.80 1.92 -3.15
C ALA A 182 -7.93 2.63 -2.37
N SER A 183 -8.37 3.78 -2.86
CA SER A 183 -9.48 4.55 -2.25
C SER A 183 -10.80 3.80 -2.31
N ARG A 184 -11.11 3.16 -3.45
CA ARG A 184 -12.30 2.29 -3.61
C ARG A 184 -12.27 1.11 -2.66
N VAL A 185 -11.12 0.45 -2.53
CA VAL A 185 -10.93 -0.67 -1.61
C VAL A 185 -11.13 -0.22 -0.16
N LEU A 186 -10.54 0.91 0.23
CA LEU A 186 -10.69 1.47 1.57
C LEU A 186 -12.15 1.82 1.88
N PHE A 187 -12.85 2.47 0.94
CA PHE A 187 -14.26 2.80 1.12
C PHE A 187 -15.15 1.56 1.22
N GLY A 188 -14.91 0.54 0.38
CA GLY A 188 -15.59 -0.75 0.46
C GLY A 188 -15.35 -1.43 1.81
N ALA A 189 -14.12 -1.39 2.33
CA ALA A 189 -13.78 -1.99 3.63
C ALA A 189 -14.53 -1.30 4.78
N VAL A 190 -14.64 0.03 4.73
CA VAL A 190 -15.44 0.82 5.70
C VAL A 190 -16.91 0.43 5.65
N ILE A 191 -17.49 0.28 4.46
CA ILE A 191 -18.89 -0.14 4.30
C ILE A 191 -19.13 -1.52 4.93
N ILE A 192 -18.22 -2.48 4.69
CA ILE A 192 -18.33 -3.83 5.27
C ILE A 192 -18.25 -3.75 6.80
N ALA A 193 -17.28 -3.00 7.33
CA ALA A 193 -17.12 -2.83 8.77
C ALA A 193 -18.37 -2.23 9.43
N LEU A 194 -18.95 -1.18 8.84
CA LEU A 194 -20.19 -0.58 9.32
C LEU A 194 -21.38 -1.54 9.21
N GLY A 195 -21.46 -2.32 8.13
CA GLY A 195 -22.51 -3.31 7.97
C GLY A 195 -22.46 -4.44 9.00
N ILE A 196 -21.25 -4.90 9.39
CA ILE A 196 -21.07 -5.87 10.47
C ILE A 196 -21.55 -5.27 11.81
N LEU A 197 -21.25 -4.00 12.08
CA LEU A 197 -21.74 -3.31 13.27
C LEU A 197 -23.28 -3.28 13.30
N LEU A 198 -23.90 -2.87 12.19
CA LEU A 198 -25.35 -2.82 12.05
C LEU A 198 -25.99 -4.21 12.20
N ALA A 199 -25.38 -5.25 11.63
CA ALA A 199 -25.85 -6.62 11.76
C ALA A 199 -25.93 -7.07 13.23
N ASN A 200 -24.94 -6.71 14.03
CA ASN A 200 -24.90 -7.06 15.45
C ASN A 200 -25.95 -6.29 16.26
N ILE A 201 -26.12 -4.98 16.01
CA ILE A 201 -27.12 -4.15 16.68
C ILE A 201 -28.54 -4.66 16.39
N LEU A 202 -28.83 -4.91 15.11
CA LEU A 202 -30.16 -5.35 14.67
C LEU A 202 -30.47 -6.78 15.12
N ALA A 203 -29.49 -7.69 15.10
CA ALA A 203 -29.66 -9.03 15.64
C ALA A 203 -29.85 -9.04 17.17
N ALA A 204 -29.19 -8.13 17.90
CA ALA A 204 -29.41 -7.97 19.34
C ALA A 204 -30.80 -7.41 19.65
N ALA A 205 -31.30 -6.47 18.84
CA ALA A 205 -32.65 -5.95 18.98
C ALA A 205 -33.72 -7.02 18.73
N ALA A 206 -33.51 -7.91 17.74
CA ALA A 206 -34.41 -9.01 17.42
C ALA A 206 -34.50 -10.09 18.53
N ARG A 207 -33.48 -10.18 19.40
CA ARG A 207 -33.42 -11.11 20.54
C ARG A 207 -34.21 -10.69 21.77
N ARG A 208 -34.81 -9.49 21.77
CA ARG A 208 -35.51 -8.96 22.95
C ARG A 208 -36.85 -9.63 23.25
N GLU A 209 -37.31 -10.55 22.40
CA GLU A 209 -38.54 -11.31 22.61
C GLU A 209 -38.22 -12.72 23.13
N ASP A 210 -38.77 -13.11 24.28
CA ASP A 210 -38.61 -14.40 24.98
C ASP A 210 -39.22 -15.63 24.23
N LYS A 211 -39.33 -15.56 22.90
CA LYS A 211 -39.92 -16.63 22.08
C LYS A 211 -38.83 -17.47 21.40
N PRO A 212 -38.98 -18.80 21.30
CA PRO A 212 -38.06 -19.67 20.57
C PRO A 212 -37.84 -19.25 19.09
N SER A 213 -38.85 -18.61 18.48
CA SER A 213 -38.77 -18.07 17.11
C SER A 213 -37.79 -16.89 16.98
N SER A 214 -37.46 -16.20 18.07
CA SER A 214 -36.56 -15.03 18.09
C SER A 214 -35.11 -15.41 17.75
N GLU A 215 -34.65 -16.61 18.11
CA GLU A 215 -33.29 -17.07 17.78
C GLU A 215 -33.07 -17.20 16.26
N ILE A 216 -34.06 -17.78 15.57
CA ILE A 216 -34.02 -17.97 14.11
C ILE A 216 -34.04 -16.61 13.40
N ILE A 217 -34.91 -15.69 13.85
CA ILE A 217 -35.02 -14.35 13.30
C ILE A 217 -33.71 -13.57 13.51
N SER A 218 -33.13 -13.62 14.70
CA SER A 218 -31.86 -12.92 14.98
C SER A 218 -30.69 -13.42 14.13
N THR A 219 -30.66 -14.73 13.87
CA THR A 219 -29.63 -15.36 13.04
C THR A 219 -29.79 -14.98 11.57
N LEU A 220 -31.02 -15.05 11.06
CA LEU A 220 -31.35 -14.62 9.69
C LEU A 220 -31.01 -13.14 9.47
N VAL A 221 -31.37 -12.27 10.42
CA VAL A 221 -31.07 -10.84 10.34
C VAL A 221 -29.56 -10.59 10.31
N ARG A 222 -28.79 -11.23 11.20
CA ARG A 222 -27.33 -11.07 11.24
C ARG A 222 -26.67 -11.47 9.92
N TRP A 223 -26.96 -12.69 9.44
CA TRP A 223 -26.35 -13.19 8.21
C TRP A 223 -26.85 -12.44 6.97
N GLY A 224 -28.12 -12.06 6.92
CA GLY A 224 -28.70 -11.27 5.84
C GLY A 224 -28.04 -9.90 5.71
N ILE A 225 -27.84 -9.19 6.83
CA ILE A 225 -27.18 -7.87 6.81
C ILE A 225 -25.70 -8.00 6.47
N ILE A 226 -24.98 -8.99 7.00
CA ILE A 226 -23.57 -9.21 6.67
C ILE A 226 -23.41 -9.52 5.18
N ALA A 227 -24.25 -10.41 4.63
CA ALA A 227 -24.22 -10.73 3.20
C ALA A 227 -24.50 -9.49 2.34
N LEU A 228 -25.49 -8.67 2.70
CA LEU A 228 -25.82 -7.44 2.00
C LEU A 228 -24.68 -6.41 2.10
N ALA A 229 -24.14 -6.18 3.30
CA ALA A 229 -23.03 -5.25 3.52
C ALA A 229 -21.78 -5.67 2.76
N THR A 230 -21.49 -6.97 2.71
CA THR A 230 -20.38 -7.54 1.96
C THR A 230 -20.59 -7.32 0.46
N ALA A 231 -21.79 -7.60 -0.05
CA ALA A 231 -22.14 -7.37 -1.44
C ALA A 231 -22.01 -5.89 -1.84
N VAL A 232 -22.55 -4.97 -1.02
CA VAL A 232 -22.44 -3.53 -1.27
C VAL A 232 -20.98 -3.09 -1.18
N GLY A 233 -20.25 -3.51 -0.15
CA GLY A 233 -18.84 -3.16 0.03
C GLY A 233 -17.97 -3.63 -1.13
N LEU A 234 -18.07 -4.90 -1.53
CA LEU A 234 -17.33 -5.46 -2.67
C LEU A 234 -17.67 -4.76 -3.98
N ARG A 235 -18.93 -4.33 -4.17
CA ARG A 235 -19.37 -3.50 -5.31
C ARG A 235 -18.61 -2.16 -5.33
N PHE A 236 -18.50 -1.48 -4.20
CA PHE A 236 -17.74 -0.23 -4.09
C PHE A 236 -16.23 -0.40 -4.32
N MET A 237 -15.65 -1.57 -4.03
CA MET A 237 -14.26 -1.88 -4.34
C MET A 237 -14.00 -2.03 -5.85
N GLY A 238 -15.04 -2.26 -6.65
CA GLY A 238 -14.93 -2.43 -8.10
C GLY A 238 -14.41 -3.79 -8.55
N LEU A 239 -14.22 -4.75 -7.64
CA LEU A 239 -13.67 -6.08 -7.96
C LEU A 239 -14.66 -6.99 -8.69
N ALA A 240 -15.97 -6.76 -8.52
CA ALA A 240 -16.96 -7.78 -8.85
C ALA A 240 -18.38 -7.22 -9.08
N ASN A 241 -18.52 -6.03 -9.66
CA ASN A 241 -19.86 -5.43 -9.88
C ASN A 241 -20.80 -6.41 -10.59
N ASP A 242 -20.35 -7.01 -11.69
CA ASP A 242 -21.18 -7.91 -12.49
C ASP A 242 -21.45 -9.23 -11.77
N ILE A 243 -20.46 -9.79 -11.06
CA ILE A 243 -20.64 -11.04 -10.29
C ILE A 243 -21.68 -10.83 -9.19
N ILE A 244 -21.63 -9.71 -8.47
CA ILE A 244 -22.57 -9.42 -7.39
C ILE A 244 -23.98 -9.18 -7.95
N VAL A 245 -24.09 -8.39 -9.02
CA VAL A 245 -25.38 -8.14 -9.67
C VAL A 245 -25.99 -9.43 -10.22
N LEU A 246 -25.19 -10.27 -10.88
CA LEU A 246 -25.64 -11.57 -11.39
C LEU A 246 -26.02 -12.52 -10.26
N ALA A 247 -25.22 -12.63 -9.20
CA ALA A 247 -25.50 -13.52 -8.08
C ALA A 247 -26.81 -13.13 -7.38
N PHE A 248 -26.99 -11.86 -7.04
CA PHE A 248 -28.25 -11.39 -6.44
C PHE A 248 -29.42 -11.47 -7.41
N GLY A 249 -29.20 -11.14 -8.69
CA GLY A 249 -30.20 -11.28 -9.74
C GLY A 249 -30.69 -12.72 -9.90
N LEU A 250 -29.78 -13.70 -9.85
CA LEU A 250 -30.11 -15.12 -9.93
C LEU A 250 -30.79 -15.64 -8.65
N ILE A 251 -30.37 -15.18 -7.46
CA ILE A 251 -30.99 -15.58 -6.19
C ILE A 251 -32.40 -14.99 -6.09
N LEU A 252 -32.57 -13.69 -6.34
CA LEU A 252 -33.89 -13.06 -6.31
C LEU A 252 -34.77 -13.57 -7.45
N GLY A 253 -34.19 -13.82 -8.62
CA GLY A 253 -34.87 -14.44 -9.75
C GLY A 253 -35.37 -15.85 -9.43
N SER A 254 -34.55 -16.69 -8.77
CA SER A 254 -34.98 -18.05 -8.38
C SER A 254 -36.08 -18.03 -7.32
N VAL A 255 -36.00 -17.13 -6.35
CA VAL A 255 -37.08 -16.92 -5.37
C VAL A 255 -38.35 -16.42 -6.05
N ALA A 256 -38.25 -15.47 -6.97
CA ALA A 256 -39.41 -14.96 -7.71
C ALA A 256 -40.09 -16.07 -8.53
N VAL A 257 -39.31 -16.92 -9.21
CA VAL A 257 -39.82 -18.08 -9.95
C VAL A 257 -40.46 -19.11 -9.02
N ALA A 258 -39.83 -19.45 -7.89
CA ALA A 258 -40.38 -20.39 -6.93
C ALA A 258 -41.71 -19.91 -6.34
N VAL A 259 -41.81 -18.61 -6.02
CA VAL A 259 -43.05 -17.98 -5.55
C VAL A 259 -44.12 -18.01 -6.63
N ALA A 260 -43.78 -17.67 -7.88
CA ALA A 260 -44.73 -17.74 -8.99
C ALA A 260 -45.33 -19.16 -9.13
N ILE A 261 -44.49 -20.20 -9.07
CA ILE A 261 -44.91 -21.60 -9.13
C ILE A 261 -45.80 -21.96 -7.91
N ALA A 262 -45.45 -21.50 -6.71
CA ALA A 262 -46.22 -21.80 -5.50
C ALA A 262 -47.64 -21.22 -5.50
N PHE A 263 -47.85 -20.09 -6.17
CA PHE A 263 -49.16 -19.43 -6.31
C PHE A 263 -49.93 -19.82 -7.58
N GLY A 264 -49.40 -20.76 -8.37
CA GLY A 264 -50.12 -21.34 -9.51
C GLY A 264 -50.20 -20.42 -10.72
N VAL A 265 -49.04 -19.92 -11.20
CA VAL A 265 -48.92 -19.56 -12.63
C VAL A 265 -49.25 -20.73 -13.54
#